data_AF-A0A316HLP8-F1
#
_entry.id   AF-A0A316HLP8-F1
#
_cell.length_a   1.000
_cell.length_b   1.000
_cell.length_c   1.000
_cell.angle_alpha   90.00
_cell.angle_beta   90.00
_cell.angle_gamma   90.00
#
_symmetry.space_group_name_H-M   'P 1'
#
loop_
_entity.id
_entity.type
_entity.pdbx_description
1 polymer ?
#
loop_
_entity_poly.entity_id
_entity_poly.type
_entity_poly.pdbx_seq_one_letter_code
_entity_poly.pdbx_strand_id
1 'polypeptide(L)'
;MDVLISGAGIAGPALAHWLSRFGFSPTVVERAPSLRAGGQAVDFRGEAHLSVLKRMGVLDAVTAASVSLPDMVFRDPSGRERCRLPASFTGGEVEIRRGDLSRLLYEASVSDAEYVFGDWITSLHDDGAGVDVTFAHGRSRRFDFVIGADGMRSGVRRLVFPEYRPKFHGYYFAIWDADGDDRDMTCAPGVLTAPGWLMFKSSIPPELMPDALVAPGVYFDSISQVRMPKVSSGRVTLIGDAGYGSTLGGMGTGLAVVSAYVLAGEMAAGGDAFARYEALIGPYARGCQGNPGPFLAPATRLGMWVRDRMFGFLPKAPLFARIDLQRAAAIKLPDYAPVR
;
A
#
# COMPACT_ATOMS: atom_id res chain seq x y z
N MET A 1 -2.69 12.40 -24.14
CA MET A 1 -2.23 11.00 -24.14
C MET A 1 -3.10 10.24 -23.16
N ASP A 2 -3.66 9.11 -23.61
CA ASP A 2 -4.58 8.27 -22.85
C ASP A 2 -3.78 7.28 -22.00
N VAL A 3 -4.06 7.24 -20.69
CA VAL A 3 -3.32 6.39 -19.74
C VAL A 3 -4.31 5.50 -18.99
N LEU A 4 -4.16 4.19 -19.13
CA LEU A 4 -4.92 3.23 -18.34
C LEU A 4 -4.24 2.97 -17.00
N ILE A 5 -5.01 2.97 -15.91
CA ILE A 5 -4.57 2.66 -14.55
C ILE A 5 -5.37 1.46 -14.05
N SER A 6 -4.70 0.34 -13.77
CA SER A 6 -5.34 -0.85 -13.20
C SER A 6 -5.36 -0.76 -11.67
N GLY A 7 -6.53 -0.53 -11.06
CA GLY A 7 -6.77 -0.55 -9.63
C GLY A 7 -7.20 0.80 -9.04
N ALA A 8 -8.31 0.84 -8.30
CA ALA A 8 -8.84 2.02 -7.60
C ALA A 8 -8.59 1.95 -6.08
N GLY A 9 -7.37 1.57 -5.70
CA GLY A 9 -6.94 1.55 -4.29
C GLY A 9 -6.52 2.92 -3.78
N ILE A 10 -5.24 3.05 -3.41
CA ILE A 10 -4.62 4.33 -3.02
C ILE A 10 -3.83 4.89 -4.21
N ALA A 11 -2.93 4.08 -4.77
CA ALA A 11 -2.00 4.51 -5.81
C ALA A 11 -2.71 4.94 -7.11
N GLY A 12 -3.80 4.25 -7.48
CA GLY A 12 -4.53 4.53 -8.72
C GLY A 12 -5.20 5.90 -8.75
N PRO A 13 -6.12 6.21 -7.80
CA PRO A 13 -6.74 7.53 -7.72
C PRO A 13 -5.74 8.66 -7.50
N ALA A 14 -4.69 8.42 -6.69
CA ALA A 14 -3.61 9.39 -6.52
C ALA A 14 -2.86 9.67 -7.83
N LEU A 15 -2.62 8.64 -8.65
CA LEU A 15 -1.98 8.80 -9.96
C LEU A 15 -2.90 9.50 -10.94
N ALA A 16 -4.19 9.14 -10.97
CA ALA A 16 -5.19 9.78 -11.82
C ALA A 16 -5.26 11.29 -11.56
N HIS A 17 -5.26 11.70 -10.28
CA HIS A 17 -5.20 13.11 -9.87
C HIS A 17 -4.00 13.86 -10.46
N TRP A 18 -2.80 13.25 -10.43
CA TRP A 18 -1.60 13.91 -10.94
C TRP A 18 -1.53 13.91 -12.47
N LEU A 19 -1.89 12.80 -13.10
CA LEU A 19 -1.88 12.69 -14.56
C LEU A 19 -2.82 13.71 -15.21
N SER A 20 -4.03 13.91 -14.68
CA SER A 20 -4.95 14.91 -15.22
C SER A 20 -4.40 16.34 -15.11
N ARG A 21 -3.76 16.70 -13.99
CA ARG A 21 -3.07 18.00 -13.79
C ARG A 21 -1.88 18.22 -14.72
N PHE A 22 -1.23 17.14 -15.14
CA PHE A 22 -0.15 17.18 -16.13
C PHE A 22 -0.64 17.05 -17.59
N GLY A 23 -1.95 17.07 -17.83
CA GLY A 23 -2.52 17.10 -19.18
C GLY A 23 -2.71 15.73 -19.84
N PHE A 24 -2.61 14.64 -19.08
CA PHE A 24 -2.98 13.30 -19.54
C PHE A 24 -4.48 13.04 -19.36
N SER A 25 -4.98 12.00 -20.01
CA SER A 25 -6.37 11.55 -19.95
C SER A 25 -6.42 10.18 -19.27
N PRO A 26 -6.54 10.14 -17.92
CA PRO A 26 -6.50 8.88 -17.18
C PRO A 26 -7.86 8.14 -17.20
N THR A 27 -7.78 6.83 -17.39
CA THR A 27 -8.89 5.89 -17.15
C THR A 27 -8.46 4.92 -16.04
N VAL A 28 -9.22 4.83 -14.95
CA VAL A 28 -9.00 3.88 -13.86
C VAL A 28 -9.97 2.71 -14.01
N VAL A 29 -9.44 1.49 -14.11
CA VAL A 29 -10.25 0.26 -14.11
C VAL A 29 -10.10 -0.46 -12.77
N GLU A 30 -11.19 -0.89 -12.16
CA GLU A 30 -11.19 -1.60 -10.87
C GLU A 30 -12.08 -2.84 -10.93
N ARG A 31 -11.53 -3.96 -10.45
CA ARG A 31 -12.24 -5.24 -10.42
C ARG A 31 -13.46 -5.21 -9.51
N ALA A 32 -13.35 -4.56 -8.36
CA ALA A 32 -14.49 -4.41 -7.46
C ALA A 32 -15.61 -3.59 -8.13
N PRO A 33 -16.89 -3.93 -7.89
CA PRO A 33 -18.02 -3.21 -8.48
C PRO A 33 -18.20 -1.79 -7.91
N SER A 34 -17.51 -1.46 -6.82
CA SER A 34 -17.50 -0.15 -6.18
C SER A 34 -16.19 0.05 -5.41
N LEU A 35 -15.95 1.27 -4.94
CA LEU A 35 -14.88 1.54 -3.98
C LEU A 35 -15.05 0.67 -2.73
N ARG A 36 -13.93 0.18 -2.20
CA ARG A 36 -13.93 -0.63 -0.99
C ARG A 36 -14.00 0.30 0.23
N ALA A 37 -15.09 0.21 0.98
CA ALA A 37 -15.21 0.86 2.29
C ALA A 37 -14.38 0.13 3.36
N GLY A 38 -14.11 0.82 4.47
CA GLY A 38 -13.45 0.25 5.64
C GLY A 38 -11.97 -0.11 5.47
N GLY A 39 -11.50 -1.04 6.30
CA GLY A 39 -10.11 -1.49 6.36
C GLY A 39 -9.28 -0.82 7.46
N GLN A 40 -8.07 -1.32 7.64
CA GLN A 40 -7.14 -0.86 8.68
C GLN A 40 -6.78 0.62 8.57
N ALA A 41 -6.41 1.20 9.71
CA ALA A 41 -5.74 2.50 9.72
C ALA A 41 -4.42 2.43 8.95
N VAL A 42 -4.10 3.52 8.26
CA VAL A 42 -2.86 3.69 7.49
C VAL A 42 -2.21 5.01 7.85
N ASP A 43 -0.89 5.02 7.78
CA ASP A 43 -0.08 6.14 8.22
C ASP A 43 0.57 6.92 7.07
N PHE A 44 0.69 8.22 7.29
CA PHE A 44 1.65 9.08 6.61
C PHE A 44 2.72 9.53 7.60
N ARG A 45 3.97 9.53 7.14
CA ARG A 45 5.17 9.74 7.96
C ARG A 45 6.11 10.66 7.19
N GLY A 46 6.75 11.60 7.86
CA GLY A 46 7.79 12.43 7.29
C GLY A 46 7.32 13.46 6.25
N GLU A 47 8.24 14.38 5.96
CA GLU A 47 7.98 15.54 5.12
C GLU A 47 7.56 15.17 3.69
N ALA A 48 8.13 14.10 3.12
CA ALA A 48 7.82 13.70 1.75
C ALA A 48 6.34 13.32 1.57
N HIS A 49 5.79 12.51 2.47
CA HIS A 49 4.39 12.10 2.37
C HIS A 49 3.45 13.31 2.55
N LEU A 50 3.70 14.11 3.58
CA LEU A 50 2.88 15.30 3.89
C LEU A 50 2.97 16.34 2.78
N SER A 51 4.14 16.51 2.18
CA SER A 51 4.34 17.41 1.05
C SER A 51 3.56 16.96 -0.18
N VAL A 52 3.52 15.66 -0.50
CA VAL A 52 2.67 15.16 -1.60
C VAL A 52 1.19 15.40 -1.29
N LEU A 53 0.70 15.06 -0.10
CA LEU A 53 -0.70 15.30 0.28
C LEU A 53 -1.08 16.78 0.24
N LYS A 54 -0.15 17.66 0.65
CA LYS A 54 -0.32 19.11 0.59
C LYS A 54 -0.38 19.60 -0.86
N ARG A 55 0.53 19.14 -1.71
CA ARG A 55 0.56 19.47 -3.15
C ARG A 55 -0.69 18.97 -3.87
N MET A 56 -1.27 17.84 -3.43
CA MET A 56 -2.55 17.33 -3.94
C MET A 56 -3.77 18.15 -3.47
N GLY A 57 -3.61 18.97 -2.42
CA GLY A 57 -4.71 19.72 -1.80
C GLY A 57 -5.62 18.88 -0.90
N VAL A 58 -5.19 17.68 -0.49
CA VAL A 58 -6.00 16.76 0.33
C VAL A 58 -5.54 16.67 1.79
N LEU A 59 -4.40 17.28 2.14
CA LEU A 59 -3.82 17.16 3.49
C LEU A 59 -4.79 17.59 4.59
N ASP A 60 -5.51 18.70 4.41
CA ASP A 60 -6.44 19.21 5.44
C ASP A 60 -7.60 18.24 5.66
N ALA A 61 -8.17 17.70 4.57
CA ALA A 61 -9.25 16.71 4.65
C ALA A 61 -8.77 15.39 5.28
N VAL A 62 -7.55 14.94 4.94
CA VAL A 62 -6.93 13.74 5.55
C VAL A 62 -6.68 13.96 7.04
N THR A 63 -6.23 15.16 7.42
CA THR A 63 -5.99 15.51 8.83
C THR A 63 -7.32 15.59 9.60
N ALA A 64 -8.36 16.16 9.00
CA ALA A 64 -9.69 16.22 9.62
C ALA A 64 -10.34 14.84 9.81
N ALA A 65 -10.05 13.89 8.92
CA ALA A 65 -10.49 12.50 9.01
C ALA A 65 -9.53 11.60 9.81
N SER A 66 -8.48 12.17 10.40
CA SER A 66 -7.48 11.39 11.13
C SER A 66 -8.05 10.81 12.42
N VAL A 67 -7.52 9.65 12.80
CA VAL A 67 -7.87 8.96 14.04
C VAL A 67 -6.70 9.05 15.00
N SER A 68 -6.97 9.47 16.24
CA SER A 68 -5.99 9.34 17.32
C SER A 68 -6.12 7.94 17.89
N LEU A 69 -5.07 7.13 17.76
CA LEU A 69 -5.10 5.76 18.24
C LEU A 69 -4.48 5.62 19.62
N PRO A 70 -5.03 4.73 20.46
CA PRO A 70 -4.47 4.45 21.77
C PRO A 70 -3.16 3.65 21.66
N ASP A 71 -2.48 3.52 22.80
CA ASP A 71 -1.32 2.64 22.94
C ASP A 71 -1.67 1.21 22.54
N MET A 72 -0.72 0.51 21.92
CA MET A 72 -0.86 -0.90 21.61
C MET A 72 -0.52 -1.73 22.86
N VAL A 73 -1.49 -2.48 23.37
CA VAL A 73 -1.34 -3.31 24.57
C VAL A 73 -1.21 -4.75 24.15
N PHE A 74 -0.21 -5.46 24.68
CA PHE A 74 -0.01 -6.88 24.40
C PHE A 74 -0.29 -7.69 25.67
N ARG A 75 -1.29 -8.57 25.60
CA ARG A 75 -1.72 -9.47 26.68
C ARG A 75 -1.37 -10.92 26.37
N ASP A 76 -1.26 -11.73 27.42
CA ASP A 76 -1.27 -13.19 27.29
C ASP A 76 -2.72 -13.72 27.22
N PRO A 77 -2.94 -15.02 26.91
CA PRO A 77 -4.30 -15.58 26.80
C PRO A 77 -5.12 -15.57 28.10
N SER A 78 -4.50 -15.26 29.25
CA SER A 78 -5.22 -15.06 30.52
C SER A 78 -5.68 -13.61 30.73
N GLY A 79 -5.39 -12.71 29.79
CA GLY A 79 -5.74 -11.29 29.86
C GLY A 79 -4.70 -10.42 30.58
N ARG A 80 -3.60 -11.01 31.06
CA ARG A 80 -2.56 -10.26 31.76
C ARG A 80 -1.70 -9.47 30.77
N GLU A 81 -1.55 -8.17 31.02
CA GLU A 81 -0.66 -7.30 30.24
C GLU A 81 0.80 -7.77 30.35
N ARG A 82 1.45 -7.94 29.20
CA ARG A 82 2.86 -8.32 29.07
C ARG A 82 3.73 -7.11 28.79
N CYS A 83 3.29 -6.27 27.86
CA CYS A 83 3.93 -5.01 27.51
C CYS A 83 2.95 -4.07 26.82
N ARG A 84 3.38 -2.81 26.68
CA ARG A 84 2.64 -1.73 26.05
C ARG A 84 3.60 -0.93 25.19
N LEU A 85 3.16 -0.60 23.98
CA LEU A 85 3.88 0.24 23.05
C LEU A 85 3.11 1.55 22.87
N PRO A 86 3.68 2.71 23.27
CA PRO A 86 2.97 3.97 23.18
C PRO A 86 2.57 4.32 21.75
N ALA A 87 1.41 4.96 21.59
CA ALA A 87 0.87 5.28 20.27
C ALA A 87 1.86 6.08 19.39
N SER A 88 2.65 6.96 20.02
CA SER A 88 3.71 7.76 19.39
C SER A 88 4.83 6.96 18.70
N PHE A 89 4.98 5.67 19.02
CA PHE A 89 5.91 4.76 18.34
C PHE A 89 5.24 3.93 17.25
N THR A 90 3.91 3.85 17.24
CA THR A 90 3.15 3.02 16.30
C THR A 90 2.52 3.83 15.19
N GLY A 91 2.05 5.05 15.46
CA GLY A 91 1.36 5.90 14.50
C GLY A 91 2.31 6.77 13.68
N GLY A 92 1.86 7.17 12.51
CA GLY A 92 2.51 8.22 11.73
C GLY A 92 2.20 9.63 12.24
N GLU A 93 2.63 10.63 11.47
CA GLU A 93 2.23 12.02 11.73
C GLU A 93 0.72 12.22 11.48
N VAL A 94 0.17 11.46 10.54
CA VAL A 94 -1.27 11.39 10.29
C VAL A 94 -1.68 9.94 10.08
N GLU A 95 -2.67 9.48 10.84
CA GLU A 95 -3.24 8.13 10.74
C GLU A 95 -4.72 8.24 10.35
N ILE A 96 -5.14 7.51 9.32
CA ILE A 96 -6.50 7.59 8.74
C ILE A 96 -6.98 6.19 8.35
N ARG A 97 -8.29 5.90 8.47
CA ARG A 97 -8.85 4.64 7.97
C ARG A 97 -8.65 4.54 6.45
N ARG A 98 -8.17 3.38 5.98
CA ARG A 98 -7.82 3.17 4.56
C ARG A 98 -9.00 3.42 3.61
N GLY A 99 -10.23 3.10 4.03
CA GLY A 99 -11.45 3.38 3.28
C GLY A 99 -11.71 4.88 3.10
N ASP A 100 -11.55 5.68 4.16
CA ASP A 100 -11.71 7.13 4.09
C ASP A 100 -10.66 7.78 3.21
N LEU A 101 -9.40 7.34 3.33
CA LEU A 101 -8.34 7.80 2.44
C LEU A 101 -8.64 7.46 0.97
N SER A 102 -9.07 6.22 0.70
CA SER A 102 -9.43 5.79 -0.66
C SER A 102 -10.56 6.63 -1.24
N ARG A 103 -11.58 6.93 -0.43
CA ARG A 103 -12.68 7.83 -0.80
C ARG A 103 -12.18 9.25 -1.12
N LEU A 104 -11.38 9.85 -0.23
CA LEU A 104 -10.84 11.21 -0.44
C LEU A 104 -10.01 11.31 -1.72
N LEU A 105 -9.17 10.31 -2.02
CA LEU A 105 -8.36 10.29 -3.24
C LEU A 105 -9.20 10.07 -4.50
N TYR A 106 -10.26 9.27 -4.40
CA TYR A 106 -11.24 9.11 -5.47
C TYR A 106 -11.98 10.42 -5.75
N GLU A 107 -12.52 11.07 -4.71
CA GLU A 107 -13.21 12.37 -4.82
C GLU A 107 -12.30 13.44 -5.43
N ALA A 108 -11.00 13.42 -5.10
CA ALA A 108 -10.01 14.33 -5.65
C ALA A 108 -9.63 14.08 -7.14
N SER A 109 -10.14 13.02 -7.77
CA SER A 109 -9.77 12.65 -9.14
C SER A 109 -10.94 12.32 -10.06
N VAL A 110 -12.11 11.98 -9.52
CA VAL A 110 -13.29 11.51 -10.28
C VAL A 110 -13.83 12.53 -11.28
N SER A 111 -13.63 13.83 -11.06
CA SER A 111 -14.03 14.89 -12.01
C SER A 111 -13.21 14.89 -13.30
N ASP A 112 -11.98 14.36 -13.26
CA ASP A 112 -10.98 14.52 -14.31
C ASP A 112 -10.44 13.18 -14.84
N ALA A 113 -11.00 12.06 -14.37
CA ALA A 113 -10.62 10.71 -14.76
C ALA A 113 -11.86 9.84 -15.00
N GLU A 114 -11.80 8.96 -16.01
CA GLU A 114 -12.83 7.95 -16.21
C GLU A 114 -12.63 6.81 -15.20
N TYR A 115 -13.70 6.37 -14.53
CA TYR A 115 -13.66 5.21 -13.63
C TYR A 115 -14.56 4.08 -14.15
N VAL A 116 -13.98 2.90 -14.34
CA VAL A 116 -14.65 1.68 -14.80
C VAL A 116 -14.57 0.62 -13.70
N PHE A 117 -15.64 0.52 -12.91
CA PHE A 117 -15.76 -0.49 -11.85
C PHE A 117 -16.34 -1.81 -12.39
N GLY A 118 -16.04 -2.91 -11.69
CA GLY A 118 -16.52 -4.24 -12.04
C GLY A 118 -15.81 -4.86 -13.25
N ASP A 119 -14.65 -4.34 -13.66
CA ASP A 119 -13.90 -4.84 -14.82
C ASP A 119 -12.40 -4.93 -14.51
N TRP A 120 -11.66 -5.71 -15.29
CA TRP A 120 -10.22 -5.83 -15.12
C TRP A 120 -9.54 -6.28 -16.41
N ILE A 121 -8.24 -5.99 -16.49
CA ILE A 121 -7.41 -6.37 -17.63
C ILE A 121 -7.20 -7.89 -17.67
N THR A 122 -7.41 -8.49 -18.83
CA THR A 122 -7.13 -9.92 -19.10
C THR A 122 -5.95 -10.12 -20.04
N SER A 123 -5.67 -9.16 -20.94
CA SER A 123 -4.48 -9.18 -21.78
C SER A 123 -3.97 -7.77 -22.12
N LEU A 124 -2.66 -7.71 -22.41
CA LEU A 124 -1.94 -6.50 -22.81
C LEU A 124 -1.02 -6.85 -24.00
N HIS A 125 -1.05 -6.05 -25.05
CA HIS A 125 -0.12 -6.15 -26.17
C HIS A 125 0.46 -4.76 -26.47
N ASP A 126 1.75 -4.59 -26.21
CA ASP A 126 2.50 -3.36 -26.51
C ASP A 126 3.24 -3.54 -27.84
N ASP A 127 2.92 -2.69 -28.83
CA ASP A 127 3.57 -2.68 -30.14
C ASP A 127 4.62 -1.56 -30.29
N GLY A 128 4.93 -0.84 -29.22
CA GLY A 128 5.86 0.28 -29.20
C GLY A 128 5.23 1.63 -29.59
N ALA A 129 4.05 1.65 -30.22
CA ALA A 129 3.28 2.87 -30.48
C ALA A 129 2.16 3.08 -29.45
N GLY A 130 1.62 1.99 -28.89
CA GLY A 130 0.61 2.00 -27.84
C GLY A 130 0.39 0.60 -27.28
N VAL A 131 -0.57 0.48 -26.37
CA VAL A 131 -0.91 -0.78 -25.72
C VAL A 131 -2.37 -1.13 -26.01
N ASP A 132 -2.59 -2.24 -26.69
CA ASP A 132 -3.91 -2.83 -26.87
C ASP A 132 -4.27 -3.63 -25.62
N VAL A 133 -5.41 -3.29 -25.01
CA VAL A 133 -5.87 -3.83 -23.73
C VAL A 133 -7.19 -4.56 -23.94
N THR A 134 -7.26 -5.80 -23.49
CA THR A 134 -8.53 -6.54 -23.40
C THR A 134 -8.99 -6.58 -21.95
N PHE A 135 -10.27 -6.34 -21.76
CA PHE A 135 -10.93 -6.39 -20.46
C PHE A 135 -11.76 -7.66 -20.31
N ALA A 136 -12.13 -8.00 -19.08
CA ALA A 136 -12.92 -9.18 -18.79
C ALA A 136 -14.38 -9.03 -19.26
N HIS A 137 -14.92 -7.81 -19.19
CA HIS A 137 -16.31 -7.54 -19.54
C HIS A 137 -16.48 -6.45 -20.60
N GLY A 138 -15.67 -5.39 -20.52
CA GLY A 138 -15.68 -4.29 -21.47
C GLY A 138 -15.10 -4.65 -22.83
N ARG A 139 -15.28 -3.73 -23.79
CA ARG A 139 -14.63 -3.83 -25.10
C ARG A 139 -13.14 -3.54 -24.98
N SER A 140 -12.32 -4.21 -25.79
CA SER A 140 -10.91 -3.88 -25.89
C SER A 140 -10.71 -2.42 -26.30
N ARG A 141 -9.69 -1.78 -25.73
CA ARG A 141 -9.32 -0.38 -25.97
C ARG A 141 -7.81 -0.26 -26.16
N ARG A 142 -7.38 0.81 -26.82
CA ARG A 142 -5.97 1.15 -26.98
C ARG A 142 -5.64 2.35 -26.12
N PHE A 143 -4.46 2.33 -25.49
CA PHE A 143 -3.94 3.40 -24.65
C PHE A 143 -2.49 3.71 -25.02
N ASP A 144 -2.01 4.92 -24.71
CA ASP A 144 -0.61 5.28 -24.91
C ASP A 144 0.30 4.61 -23.87
N PHE A 145 -0.21 4.45 -22.64
CA PHE A 145 0.48 3.84 -21.51
C PHE A 145 -0.49 3.05 -20.63
N VAL A 146 0.03 2.00 -19.96
CA VAL A 146 -0.71 1.23 -18.95
C VAL A 146 0.07 1.19 -17.64
N ILE A 147 -0.59 1.49 -16.54
CA ILE A 147 0.02 1.53 -15.21
C ILE A 147 -0.68 0.54 -14.28
N GLY A 148 0.08 -0.41 -13.74
CA GLY A 148 -0.41 -1.34 -12.72
C GLY A 148 -0.39 -0.71 -11.33
N ALA A 149 -1.56 -0.44 -10.77
CA ALA A 149 -1.80 0.04 -9.40
C ALA A 149 -2.69 -0.96 -8.60
N ASP A 150 -2.73 -2.22 -9.05
CA ASP A 150 -3.64 -3.29 -8.64
C ASP A 150 -3.07 -4.19 -7.51
N GLY A 151 -2.14 -3.61 -6.75
CA GLY A 151 -1.70 -4.09 -5.44
C GLY A 151 -0.88 -5.39 -5.44
N MET A 152 -0.81 -6.01 -4.26
CA MET A 152 0.05 -7.17 -3.99
C MET A 152 -0.17 -8.33 -4.97
N ARG A 153 -1.42 -8.55 -5.40
CA ARG A 153 -1.82 -9.62 -6.31
C ARG A 153 -2.03 -9.14 -7.75
N SER A 154 -1.34 -8.07 -8.13
CA SER A 154 -1.38 -7.40 -9.45
C SER A 154 -1.55 -8.36 -10.63
N GLY A 155 -2.57 -8.11 -11.45
CA GLY A 155 -2.78 -8.76 -12.73
C GLY A 155 -1.83 -8.24 -13.78
N VAL A 156 -1.60 -6.92 -13.82
CA VAL A 156 -0.65 -6.29 -14.75
C VAL A 156 0.75 -6.87 -14.58
N ARG A 157 1.22 -7.01 -13.33
CA ARG A 157 2.52 -7.64 -13.06
C ARG A 157 2.58 -9.08 -13.57
N ARG A 158 1.51 -9.88 -13.39
CA ARG A 158 1.47 -11.26 -13.90
C ARG A 158 1.55 -11.34 -15.42
N LEU A 159 0.95 -10.38 -16.13
CA LEU A 159 0.93 -10.33 -17.59
C LEU A 159 2.28 -9.89 -18.18
N VAL A 160 2.93 -8.90 -17.56
CA VAL A 160 4.15 -8.27 -18.11
C VAL A 160 5.43 -8.86 -17.53
N PHE A 161 5.40 -9.32 -16.27
CA PHE A 161 6.55 -9.87 -15.57
C PHE A 161 6.19 -11.21 -14.88
N PRO A 162 5.86 -12.25 -15.65
CA PRO A 162 5.36 -13.52 -15.13
C PRO A 162 6.35 -14.26 -14.22
N GLU A 163 7.62 -13.90 -14.19
CA GLU A 163 8.65 -14.46 -13.32
C GLU A 163 8.63 -13.87 -11.90
N TYR A 164 8.07 -12.67 -11.69
CA TYR A 164 8.04 -12.04 -10.37
C TYR A 164 6.73 -12.35 -9.63
N ARG A 165 6.87 -13.00 -8.48
CA ARG A 165 5.77 -13.32 -7.56
C ARG A 165 6.04 -12.74 -6.17
N PRO A 166 5.00 -12.38 -5.41
CA PRO A 166 5.17 -11.98 -4.02
C PRO A 166 5.85 -13.11 -3.25
N LYS A 167 6.92 -12.78 -2.53
CA LYS A 167 7.61 -13.71 -1.64
C LYS A 167 6.83 -13.79 -0.33
N PHE A 168 6.29 -14.97 -0.04
CA PHE A 168 5.63 -15.27 1.23
C PHE A 168 6.62 -15.26 2.41
N HIS A 169 6.22 -14.67 3.52
CA HIS A 169 7.03 -14.55 4.74
C HIS A 169 6.62 -15.48 5.90
N GLY A 170 5.70 -16.42 5.66
CA GLY A 170 5.31 -17.43 6.66
C GLY A 170 4.24 -16.96 7.65
N TYR A 171 3.48 -15.92 7.31
CA TYR A 171 2.42 -15.37 8.14
C TYR A 171 1.23 -14.94 7.29
N TYR A 172 0.03 -15.04 7.84
CA TYR A 172 -1.18 -14.47 7.27
C TYR A 172 -1.75 -13.43 8.23
N PHE A 173 -2.55 -12.53 7.69
CA PHE A 173 -3.35 -11.61 8.48
C PHE A 173 -4.79 -11.55 7.94
N ALA A 174 -5.71 -11.29 8.85
CA ALA A 174 -7.11 -11.09 8.58
C ALA A 174 -7.61 -9.81 9.28
N ILE A 175 -8.51 -9.09 8.61
CA ILE A 175 -9.10 -7.85 9.10
C ILE A 175 -10.59 -7.89 8.79
N TRP A 176 -11.42 -7.52 9.75
CA TRP A 176 -12.86 -7.43 9.61
C TRP A 176 -13.41 -6.35 10.54
N ASP A 177 -14.63 -5.89 10.27
CA ASP A 177 -15.29 -4.94 11.15
C ASP A 177 -15.76 -5.67 12.42
N ALA A 178 -15.36 -5.14 13.59
CA ALA A 178 -15.75 -5.67 14.89
C ALA A 178 -15.79 -4.55 15.92
N ASP A 179 -16.67 -4.69 16.91
CA ASP A 179 -16.67 -3.83 18.09
C ASP A 179 -15.48 -4.18 19.00
N GLY A 180 -14.81 -3.15 19.50
CA GLY A 180 -13.71 -3.29 20.45
C GLY A 180 -12.46 -2.52 20.03
N ASP A 181 -11.42 -2.64 20.85
CA ASP A 181 -10.14 -1.96 20.63
C ASP A 181 -9.19 -2.85 19.81
N ASP A 182 -8.99 -2.50 18.54
CA ASP A 182 -8.03 -3.16 17.62
C ASP A 182 -6.55 -2.88 17.98
N ARG A 183 -6.29 -2.26 19.14
CA ARG A 183 -4.97 -2.09 19.76
C ARG A 183 -4.79 -2.89 21.07
N ASP A 184 -5.84 -3.56 21.58
CA ASP A 184 -5.74 -4.50 22.70
C ASP A 184 -5.49 -5.94 22.22
N MET A 185 -4.21 -6.27 22.04
CA MET A 185 -3.74 -7.50 21.42
C MET A 185 -3.62 -8.65 22.40
N THR A 186 -4.25 -9.78 22.09
CA THR A 186 -3.93 -11.08 22.69
C THR A 186 -2.83 -11.79 21.89
N CYS A 187 -1.76 -12.19 22.59
CA CYS A 187 -0.62 -12.86 22.00
C CYS A 187 -0.50 -14.32 22.44
N ALA A 188 -0.22 -15.20 21.48
CA ALA A 188 0.30 -16.54 21.73
C ALA A 188 1.50 -16.79 20.79
N PRO A 189 2.32 -17.83 21.03
CA PRO A 189 3.42 -18.14 20.12
C PRO A 189 2.93 -18.29 18.67
N GLY A 190 3.39 -17.42 17.79
CA GLY A 190 3.03 -17.38 16.37
C GLY A 190 1.64 -16.80 16.07
N VAL A 191 0.92 -16.23 17.05
CA VAL A 191 -0.42 -15.66 16.86
C VAL A 191 -0.55 -14.32 17.59
N LEU A 192 -1.17 -13.36 16.92
CA LEU A 192 -1.53 -12.06 17.47
C LEU A 192 -2.96 -11.75 17.02
N THR A 193 -3.85 -11.40 17.94
CA THR A 193 -5.26 -11.13 17.61
C THR A 193 -5.86 -10.08 18.50
N ALA A 194 -6.86 -9.39 18.00
CA ALA A 194 -7.68 -8.41 18.70
C ALA A 194 -9.06 -8.32 18.05
N PRO A 195 -10.01 -7.57 18.61
CA PRO A 195 -11.23 -7.22 17.89
C PRO A 195 -10.93 -6.75 16.47
N GLY A 196 -11.51 -7.43 15.47
CA GLY A 196 -11.39 -7.07 14.06
C GLY A 196 -10.03 -7.41 13.41
N TRP A 197 -9.11 -8.06 14.12
CA TRP A 197 -7.75 -8.29 13.65
C TRP A 197 -7.16 -9.64 14.07
N LEU A 198 -6.49 -10.29 13.12
CA LEU A 198 -5.76 -11.54 13.36
C LEU A 198 -4.49 -11.56 12.52
N MET A 199 -3.40 -12.07 13.09
CA MET A 199 -2.20 -12.47 12.39
C MET A 199 -1.71 -13.78 12.97
N PHE A 200 -1.34 -14.72 12.10
CA PHE A 200 -0.84 -16.02 12.53
C PHE A 200 0.25 -16.54 11.61
N LYS A 201 1.16 -17.30 12.20
CA LYS A 201 2.23 -18.01 11.50
C LYS A 201 1.66 -19.23 10.79
N SER A 202 2.06 -19.45 9.55
CA SER A 202 1.73 -20.66 8.81
C SER A 202 2.84 -21.00 7.83
N SER A 203 3.12 -22.30 7.68
CA SER A 203 4.01 -22.83 6.65
C SER A 203 3.27 -23.16 5.34
N ILE A 204 1.94 -23.09 5.34
CA ILE A 204 1.12 -23.34 4.14
C ILE A 204 1.31 -22.13 3.20
N PRO A 205 1.83 -22.34 1.98
CA PRO A 205 2.00 -21.26 1.03
C PRO A 205 0.64 -20.76 0.50
N PRO A 206 0.54 -19.50 0.03
CA PRO A 206 -0.74 -18.90 -0.37
C PRO A 206 -1.50 -19.69 -1.44
N GLU A 207 -0.80 -20.37 -2.33
CA GLU A 207 -1.40 -21.16 -3.41
C GLU A 207 -2.11 -22.43 -2.90
N LEU A 208 -1.81 -22.85 -1.67
CA LEU A 208 -2.42 -24.02 -1.03
C LEU A 208 -3.36 -23.64 0.11
N MET A 209 -3.55 -22.34 0.39
CA MET A 209 -4.45 -21.88 1.44
C MET A 209 -5.91 -21.97 0.95
N PRO A 210 -6.80 -22.73 1.62
CA PRO A 210 -8.17 -22.89 1.16
C PRO A 210 -8.97 -21.58 1.26
N ASP A 211 -9.59 -21.16 0.15
CA ASP A 211 -10.44 -19.95 0.11
C ASP A 211 -11.64 -20.03 1.07
N ALA A 212 -12.14 -21.24 1.35
CA ALA A 212 -13.26 -21.49 2.26
C ALA A 212 -12.98 -21.07 3.72
N LEU A 213 -11.72 -20.78 4.07
CA LEU A 213 -11.35 -20.28 5.40
C LEU A 213 -11.72 -18.80 5.62
N VAL A 214 -12.08 -18.07 4.56
CA VAL A 214 -12.33 -16.63 4.61
C VAL A 214 -13.84 -16.37 4.58
N ALA A 215 -14.39 -15.91 5.70
CA ALA A 215 -15.79 -15.51 5.77
C ALA A 215 -16.06 -14.23 4.94
N PRO A 216 -17.30 -14.03 4.44
CA PRO A 216 -17.69 -12.77 3.82
C PRO A 216 -17.39 -11.58 4.73
N GLY A 217 -16.89 -10.48 4.17
CA GLY A 217 -16.52 -9.27 4.92
C GLY A 217 -15.14 -9.34 5.61
N VAL A 218 -14.44 -10.48 5.55
CA VAL A 218 -13.07 -10.61 6.05
C VAL A 218 -12.08 -10.33 4.92
N TYR A 219 -11.23 -9.32 5.11
CA TYR A 219 -10.03 -9.17 4.30
C TYR A 219 -8.98 -10.14 4.81
N PHE A 220 -8.50 -11.04 3.96
CA PHE A 220 -7.48 -12.04 4.31
C PHE A 220 -6.35 -12.01 3.28
N ASP A 221 -5.10 -11.91 3.75
CA ASP A 221 -3.94 -12.02 2.88
C ASP A 221 -2.70 -12.56 3.60
N SER A 222 -1.72 -12.97 2.81
CA SER A 222 -0.42 -13.37 3.27
C SER A 222 0.47 -12.14 3.54
N ILE A 223 1.34 -12.24 4.54
CA ILE A 223 2.46 -11.31 4.66
C ILE A 223 3.47 -11.66 3.56
N SER A 224 3.57 -10.78 2.58
CA SER A 224 4.34 -10.97 1.37
C SER A 224 5.08 -9.70 0.95
N GLN A 225 6.15 -9.89 0.18
CA GLN A 225 6.97 -8.82 -0.37
C GLN A 225 7.19 -9.01 -1.86
N VAL A 226 7.01 -7.94 -2.63
CA VAL A 226 7.37 -7.88 -4.06
C VAL A 226 8.70 -7.16 -4.19
N ARG A 227 9.71 -7.83 -4.73
CA ARG A 227 11.01 -7.23 -5.03
C ARG A 227 11.32 -7.45 -6.50
N MET A 228 11.30 -6.35 -7.26
CA MET A 228 11.58 -6.36 -8.68
C MET A 228 12.78 -5.45 -8.96
N PRO A 229 13.76 -5.89 -9.79
CA PRO A 229 14.88 -5.05 -10.21
C PRO A 229 14.45 -3.96 -11.19
N LYS A 230 13.39 -4.24 -11.98
CA LYS A 230 12.78 -3.35 -12.96
C LYS A 230 11.27 -3.48 -12.84
N VAL A 231 10.52 -2.38 -12.93
CA VAL A 231 9.04 -2.40 -12.84
C VAL A 231 8.36 -1.93 -14.13
N SER A 232 9.14 -1.60 -15.15
CA SER A 232 8.66 -1.10 -16.44
C SER A 232 9.15 -1.95 -17.61
N SER A 233 8.27 -2.16 -18.59
CA SER A 233 8.56 -2.82 -19.85
C SER A 233 7.77 -2.13 -20.95
N GLY A 234 8.48 -1.57 -21.94
CA GLY A 234 7.87 -0.75 -22.98
C GLY A 234 7.03 0.38 -22.40
N ARG A 235 5.74 0.40 -22.75
CA ARG A 235 4.73 1.38 -22.33
C ARG A 235 3.94 0.97 -21.10
N VAL A 236 4.37 -0.08 -20.39
CA VAL A 236 3.75 -0.55 -19.15
C VAL A 236 4.68 -0.37 -17.96
N THR A 237 4.18 0.16 -16.84
CA THR A 237 4.91 0.20 -15.56
C THR A 237 4.01 -0.13 -14.36
N LEU A 238 4.61 -0.34 -13.18
CA LEU A 238 3.91 -0.70 -11.94
C LEU A 238 4.22 0.32 -10.84
N ILE A 239 3.23 0.65 -10.02
CA ILE A 239 3.37 1.55 -8.88
C ILE A 239 2.82 0.94 -7.58
N GLY A 240 3.26 1.50 -6.45
CA GLY A 240 2.81 1.07 -5.12
C GLY A 240 3.03 -0.43 -4.90
N ASP A 241 2.03 -1.09 -4.32
CA ASP A 241 2.14 -2.50 -3.97
C ASP A 241 2.26 -3.45 -5.18
N ALA A 242 1.92 -2.99 -6.39
CA ALA A 242 2.08 -3.78 -7.60
C ALA A 242 3.55 -4.00 -7.96
N GLY A 243 4.41 -2.99 -7.80
CA GLY A 243 5.84 -3.08 -8.09
C GLY A 243 6.73 -3.25 -6.86
N TYR A 244 6.30 -2.74 -5.71
CA TYR A 244 7.14 -2.55 -4.53
C TYR A 244 6.50 -3.04 -3.22
N GLY A 245 5.44 -3.83 -3.31
CA GLY A 245 4.62 -4.17 -2.17
C GLY A 245 5.35 -4.80 -0.99
N SER A 246 4.97 -4.38 0.22
CA SER A 246 5.42 -4.97 1.48
C SER A 246 4.28 -4.87 2.49
N THR A 247 3.55 -5.97 2.64
CA THR A 247 2.40 -6.03 3.56
C THR A 247 2.84 -5.82 5.02
N LEU A 248 2.05 -5.08 5.79
CA LEU A 248 2.29 -4.76 7.20
C LEU A 248 3.62 -4.04 7.48
N GLY A 249 4.26 -3.43 6.46
CA GLY A 249 5.47 -2.63 6.62
C GLY A 249 5.24 -1.18 7.09
N GLY A 250 3.99 -0.74 7.25
CA GLY A 250 3.63 0.62 7.69
C GLY A 250 3.88 1.75 6.68
N MET A 251 4.52 1.45 5.54
CA MET A 251 4.98 2.46 4.57
C MET A 251 4.30 2.38 3.19
N GLY A 252 3.44 1.38 2.95
CA GLY A 252 2.85 1.13 1.63
C GLY A 252 1.99 2.29 1.10
N THR A 253 1.19 2.91 1.97
CA THR A 253 0.32 4.03 1.62
C THR A 253 1.11 5.28 1.22
N GLY A 254 2.13 5.63 2.01
CA GLY A 254 3.04 6.72 1.69
C GLY A 254 3.81 6.50 0.40
N LEU A 255 4.35 5.29 0.22
CA LEU A 255 5.02 4.89 -1.02
C LEU A 255 4.09 4.99 -2.23
N ALA A 256 2.82 4.62 -2.08
CA ALA A 256 1.82 4.69 -3.15
C ALA A 256 1.59 6.13 -3.63
N VAL A 257 1.37 7.08 -2.70
CA VAL A 257 1.14 8.50 -3.08
C VAL A 257 2.39 9.15 -3.64
N VAL A 258 3.57 8.85 -3.07
CA VAL A 258 4.86 9.37 -3.58
C VAL A 258 5.16 8.80 -4.97
N SER A 259 4.93 7.49 -5.18
CA SER A 259 5.11 6.85 -6.47
C SER A 259 4.20 7.45 -7.54
N ALA A 260 2.94 7.73 -7.20
CA ALA A 260 1.99 8.35 -8.11
C ALA A 260 2.44 9.76 -8.55
N TYR A 261 2.86 10.59 -7.59
CA TYR A 261 3.37 11.93 -7.86
C TYR A 261 4.61 11.91 -8.77
N VAL A 262 5.61 11.10 -8.42
CA VAL A 262 6.86 11.02 -9.18
C VAL A 262 6.62 10.47 -10.59
N LEU A 263 5.85 9.37 -10.73
CA LEU A 263 5.60 8.79 -12.05
C LEU A 263 4.92 9.81 -12.98
N ALA A 264 3.85 10.46 -12.52
CA ALA A 264 3.11 11.41 -13.33
C ALA A 264 3.98 12.61 -13.73
N GLY A 265 4.80 13.12 -12.80
CA GLY A 265 5.74 14.20 -13.08
C GLY A 265 6.84 13.83 -14.07
N GLU A 266 7.42 12.63 -13.94
CA GLU A 266 8.40 12.13 -14.91
C GLU A 266 7.79 11.93 -16.30
N MET A 267 6.54 11.47 -16.37
CA MET A 267 5.82 11.37 -17.64
C MET A 267 5.58 12.73 -18.27
N ALA A 268 5.22 13.74 -17.46
CA ALA A 268 5.02 15.12 -17.92
C ALA A 268 6.31 15.75 -18.45
N ALA A 269 7.46 15.43 -17.85
CA ALA A 269 8.77 15.90 -18.30
C ALA A 269 9.23 15.24 -19.62
N GLY A 270 8.58 14.16 -20.06
CA GLY A 270 8.88 13.45 -21.30
C GLY A 270 10.17 12.63 -21.27
N GLY A 271 10.65 12.21 -22.45
CA GLY A 271 11.83 11.35 -22.57
C GLY A 271 11.63 9.97 -21.94
N ASP A 272 12.69 9.40 -21.36
CA ASP A 272 12.64 8.10 -20.68
C ASP A 272 12.08 8.21 -19.24
N ALA A 273 10.79 8.54 -19.15
CA ALA A 273 10.09 8.79 -17.90
C ALA A 273 10.14 7.60 -16.94
N PHE A 274 9.96 6.39 -17.45
CA PHE A 274 9.93 5.17 -16.64
C PHE A 274 11.30 4.83 -16.04
N ALA A 275 12.39 5.01 -16.79
CA ALA A 275 13.73 4.81 -16.23
C ALA A 275 14.04 5.81 -15.11
N ARG A 276 13.63 7.08 -15.26
CA ARG A 276 13.84 8.10 -14.21
C ARG A 276 12.98 7.85 -12.98
N TYR A 277 11.72 7.45 -13.18
CA TYR A 277 10.84 6.98 -12.11
C TYR A 277 11.49 5.84 -11.32
N GLU A 278 11.98 4.81 -12.02
CA GLU A 278 12.61 3.65 -11.38
C GLU A 278 13.89 4.00 -10.61
N ALA A 279 14.72 4.86 -11.19
CA ALA A 279 15.97 5.31 -10.58
C ALA A 279 15.72 6.06 -9.27
N LEU A 280 14.65 6.87 -9.21
CA LEU A 280 14.30 7.65 -8.05
C LEU A 280 13.53 6.83 -6.98
N ILE A 281 12.47 6.12 -7.39
CA ILE A 281 11.61 5.38 -6.46
C ILE A 281 12.22 4.07 -6.01
N GLY A 282 12.99 3.38 -6.84
CA GLY A 282 13.54 2.05 -6.53
C GLY A 282 14.32 2.00 -5.20
N PRO A 283 15.31 2.88 -4.95
CA PRO A 283 16.03 2.92 -3.68
C PRO A 283 15.14 3.25 -2.47
N TYR A 284 14.25 4.24 -2.63
CA TYR A 284 13.32 4.66 -1.58
C TYR A 284 12.34 3.54 -1.20
N ALA A 285 11.75 2.88 -2.20
CA ALA A 285 10.87 1.74 -2.02
C ALA A 285 11.58 0.59 -1.29
N ARG A 286 12.80 0.23 -1.70
CA ARG A 286 13.60 -0.81 -1.01
C ARG A 286 13.88 -0.47 0.45
N GLY A 287 14.05 0.80 0.79
CA GLY A 287 14.22 1.27 2.18
C GLY A 287 12.95 1.13 3.03
N CYS A 288 11.78 1.15 2.40
CA CYS A 288 10.47 0.99 3.05
C CYS A 288 10.04 -0.48 3.26
N GLN A 289 10.76 -1.42 2.65
CA GLN A 289 10.42 -2.84 2.66
C GLN A 289 10.98 -3.58 3.87
N GLY A 290 10.18 -4.50 4.44
CA GLY A 290 10.60 -5.32 5.59
C GLY A 290 9.69 -6.51 5.86
N ASN A 291 10.10 -7.39 6.77
CA ASN A 291 9.30 -8.53 7.22
C ASN A 291 8.92 -8.36 8.71
N PRO A 292 7.71 -7.86 9.01
CA PRO A 292 7.29 -7.59 10.39
C PRO A 292 6.86 -8.86 11.15
N GLY A 293 6.52 -9.95 10.46
CA GLY A 293 5.87 -11.13 11.06
C GLY A 293 6.63 -11.76 12.23
N PRO A 294 7.92 -12.13 12.08
CA PRO A 294 8.71 -12.71 13.18
C PRO A 294 8.85 -11.82 14.41
N PHE A 295 8.76 -10.50 14.23
CA PHE A 295 8.84 -9.54 15.32
C PHE A 295 7.47 -9.33 15.99
N LEU A 296 6.40 -9.16 15.22
CA LEU A 296 5.06 -8.91 15.75
C LEU A 296 4.43 -10.16 16.38
N ALA A 297 4.55 -11.33 15.75
CA ALA A 297 4.07 -12.62 16.28
C ALA A 297 5.20 -13.66 16.34
N PRO A 298 6.14 -13.54 17.30
CA PRO A 298 7.21 -14.52 17.46
C PRO A 298 6.66 -15.93 17.71
N ALA A 299 7.24 -16.93 17.05
CA ALA A 299 6.82 -18.33 17.16
C ALA A 299 7.13 -18.99 18.51
N THR A 300 7.88 -18.32 19.40
CA THR A 300 8.36 -18.89 20.65
C THR A 300 8.09 -17.94 21.82
N ARG A 301 7.89 -18.51 23.02
CA ARG A 301 7.73 -17.73 24.25
C ARG A 301 8.96 -16.87 24.55
N LEU A 302 10.16 -17.37 24.26
CA LEU A 302 11.40 -16.61 24.38
C LEU A 302 11.42 -15.42 23.42
N GLY A 303 11.02 -15.61 22.17
CA GLY A 303 10.93 -14.52 21.19
C GLY A 303 9.92 -13.45 21.62
N MET A 304 8.77 -13.85 22.16
CA MET A 304 7.81 -12.92 22.75
C MET A 304 8.42 -12.15 23.93
N TRP A 305 9.12 -12.82 24.84
CA TRP A 305 9.79 -12.17 25.96
C TRP A 305 10.83 -11.14 25.50
N VAL A 306 11.63 -11.45 24.46
CA VAL A 306 12.59 -10.51 23.88
C VAL A 306 11.88 -9.28 23.29
N ARG A 307 10.83 -9.48 22.49
CA ARG A 307 10.00 -8.41 21.92
C ARG A 307 9.43 -7.52 23.02
N ASP A 308 8.81 -8.12 24.03
CA ASP A 308 8.18 -7.40 25.14
C ASP A 308 9.22 -6.58 25.92
N ARG A 309 10.42 -7.13 26.11
CA ARG A 309 11.53 -6.41 26.76
C ARG A 309 12.00 -5.23 25.91
N MET A 310 12.10 -5.39 24.59
CA MET A 310 12.43 -4.31 23.66
C MET A 310 11.38 -3.19 23.72
N PHE A 311 10.09 -3.50 23.67
CA PHE A 311 9.03 -2.49 23.81
C PHE A 311 9.05 -1.78 25.17
N GLY A 312 9.38 -2.47 26.26
CA GLY A 312 9.57 -1.83 27.56
C GLY A 312 10.77 -0.89 27.64
N PHE A 313 11.75 -1.03 26.75
CA PHE A 313 12.94 -0.16 26.68
C PHE A 313 12.80 0.99 25.67
N LEU A 314 12.05 0.79 24.58
CA LEU A 314 11.92 1.76 23.47
C LEU A 314 11.51 3.18 23.93
N PRO A 315 10.49 3.35 24.80
CA PRO A 315 10.09 4.67 25.31
C PRO A 315 11.16 5.36 26.15
N LYS A 316 12.13 4.61 26.67
CA LYS A 316 13.24 5.12 27.51
C LYS A 316 14.46 5.52 26.68
N ALA A 317 14.44 5.25 25.37
CA ALA A 317 15.52 5.54 24.44
C ALA A 317 14.97 6.30 23.21
N PRO A 318 14.58 7.59 23.37
CA PRO A 318 13.85 8.36 22.35
C PRO A 318 14.62 8.53 21.02
N LEU A 319 15.92 8.26 20.99
CA LEU A 319 16.72 8.28 19.77
C LEU A 319 16.30 7.19 18.76
N PHE A 320 15.78 6.05 19.23
CA PHE A 320 15.34 4.94 18.36
C PHE A 320 13.98 5.18 17.69
N ALA A 321 13.19 6.15 18.17
CA ALA A 321 11.90 6.54 17.59
C ALA A 321 12.02 7.22 16.20
N ARG A 322 13.24 7.64 15.81
CA ARG A 322 13.48 8.44 14.59
C ARG A 322 13.70 7.62 13.31
N ILE A 323 13.70 6.29 13.39
CA ILE A 323 14.09 5.42 12.26
C ILE A 323 13.04 5.48 11.13
N ASP A 324 11.75 5.57 11.45
CA ASP A 324 10.69 5.63 10.45
C ASP A 324 10.61 6.98 9.73
N LEU A 325 10.78 8.08 10.48
CA LEU A 325 10.88 9.43 9.90
C LEU A 325 12.07 9.53 8.94
N GLN A 326 13.21 8.92 9.28
CA GLN A 326 14.39 8.92 8.42
C GLN A 326 14.16 8.19 7.10
N ARG A 327 13.37 7.11 7.08
CA ARG A 327 13.05 6.37 5.84
C ARG A 327 12.07 7.14 4.96
N ALA A 328 11.04 7.74 5.56
CA ALA A 328 10.07 8.53 4.82
C ALA A 328 10.67 9.81 4.23
N ALA A 329 11.60 10.45 4.97
CA ALA A 329 12.36 11.60 4.52
C ALA A 329 13.56 11.26 3.62
N ALA A 330 13.80 9.97 3.32
CA ALA A 330 14.95 9.54 2.52
C ALA A 330 14.84 9.90 1.03
N ILE A 331 13.66 10.38 0.58
CA ILE A 331 13.44 10.81 -0.79
C ILE A 331 13.33 12.34 -0.87
N LYS A 332 14.15 12.93 -1.74
CA LYS A 332 13.98 14.32 -2.15
C LYS A 332 13.00 14.37 -3.33
N LEU A 333 11.84 14.98 -3.11
CA LEU A 333 10.82 15.09 -4.13
C LEU A 333 11.22 16.13 -5.20
N PRO A 334 11.18 15.78 -6.49
CA PRO A 334 11.31 16.77 -7.56
C PRO A 334 10.11 17.72 -7.59
N ASP A 335 10.31 18.92 -8.11
CA ASP A 335 9.24 19.87 -8.38
C ASP A 335 8.85 19.78 -9.84
N TYR A 336 7.63 19.35 -10.09
CA TYR A 336 7.05 19.31 -11.43
C TYR A 336 6.06 20.47 -11.55
N ALA A 337 6.19 21.27 -12.60
CA ALA A 337 5.23 22.35 -12.88
C ALA A 337 3.96 21.73 -13.49
N PRO A 338 2.81 21.77 -12.79
CA PRO A 338 1.57 21.28 -13.39
C PRO A 338 1.16 22.17 -14.56
N VAL A 339 0.49 21.56 -15.54
CA VAL A 339 -0.05 22.28 -16.70
C VAL A 339 -1.39 22.95 -16.34
N ARG A 340 -2.05 22.46 -15.28
CA ARG A 340 -3.31 22.96 -14.71
C ARG A 340 -3.24 23.14 -13.20
#